data_AF-X1FBE8-F1
#
_entry.id   AF-X1FBE8-F1
#
_cell.length_a   1.000
_cell.length_b   1.000
_cell.length_c   1.000
_cell.angle_alpha   90.00
_cell.angle_beta   90.00
_cell.angle_gamma   90.00
#
_symmetry.space_group_name_H-M   'P 1'
#
loop_
_entity.id
_entity.type
_entity.pdbx_description
1 polymer ?
#
loop_
_entity_poly.entity_id
_entity_poly.type
_entity_poly.pdbx_seq_one_letter_code
_entity_poly.pdbx_strand_id
1 'polypeptide(L)' 'MEKIEALSKISKAISSDLYLEDILRLIVTVTAQVMNSKICSLML' A
#
# COMPACT_ATOMS: atom_id res chain seq x y z
N MET A 1 5.80 -10.77 -11.76
CA MET A 1 6.47 -9.48 -11.49
C MET A 1 5.65 -8.53 -10.61
N GLU A 2 4.32 -8.70 -10.51
CA GLU A 2 3.42 -7.87 -9.69
C GLU A 2 3.89 -7.55 -8.26
N LYS A 3 4.40 -8.55 -7.52
CA LYS A 3 4.81 -8.34 -6.11
C LYS A 3 5.95 -7.33 -5.96
N ILE A 4 6.89 -7.27 -6.90
CA ILE A 4 8.02 -6.33 -6.86
C ILE A 4 7.52 -4.91 -7.17
N GLU A 5 6.57 -4.79 -8.10
CA GLU A 5 5.97 -3.50 -8.46
C GLU A 5 5.12 -2.93 -7.31
N ALA A 6 4.35 -3.78 -6.64
CA ALA A 6 3.63 -3.45 -5.41
C ALA A 6 4.57 -2.94 -4.31
N LEU A 7 5.69 -3.62 -4.10
CA LEU A 7 6.70 -3.21 -3.12
C LEU A 7 7.34 -1.86 -3.47
N SER A 8 7.60 -1.61 -4.76
CA SER A 8 8.14 -0.33 -5.23
C SER A 8 7.14 0.83 -5.04
N LYS A 9 5.85 0.60 -5.30
CA LYS A 9 4.78 1.57 -5.05
C LYS A 9 4.67 1.92 -3.55
N ILE A 10 4.69 0.90 -2.68
CA ILE A 10 4.67 1.10 -1.23
C ILE A 10 5.91 1.87 -0.77
N SER A 11 7.10 1.48 -1.22
CA SER A 11 8.36 2.14 -0.86
C SER A 11 8.38 3.62 -1.24
N LYS A 12 7.92 3.98 -2.45
CA LYS A 12 7.83 5.39 -2.88
C LYS A 12 6.89 6.22 -2.02
N ALA A 13 5.75 5.66 -1.61
CA ALA A 13 4.80 6.39 -0.78
C ALA A 13 5.31 6.60 0.64
N ILE A 14 5.95 5.60 1.24
CA ILE A 14 6.55 5.73 2.58
C ILE A 14 7.66 6.79 2.59
N SER A 15 8.44 6.89 1.52
CA SER A 15 9.53 7.87 1.40
C SER A 15 9.12 9.24 0.84
N SER A 16 7.83 9.46 0.60
CA SER A 16 7.30 10.74 0.10
C SER A 16 6.74 11.59 1.24
N ASP A 17 6.71 12.91 1.06
CA ASP A 17 6.11 13.87 2.00
C ASP A 17 4.56 13.83 2.02
N LEU A 18 3.96 12.69 1.65
CA LEU A 18 2.52 12.49 1.67
C LEU A 18 2.01 12.43 3.12
N TYR A 19 0.79 12.91 3.33
CA TYR A 19 0.12 12.76 4.61
C TYR A 19 0.00 11.28 4.97
N LEU A 20 0.15 10.96 6.26
CA LEU A 20 0.09 9.59 6.78
C LEU A 20 -1.15 8.82 6.27
N GLU A 21 -2.29 9.50 6.13
CA GLU A 21 -3.52 8.92 5.60
C GLU A 21 -3.36 8.42 4.14
N ASP A 22 -2.68 9.17 3.28
CA ASP A 22 -2.45 8.79 1.88
C ASP A 22 -1.52 7.57 1.78
N ILE A 23 -0.51 7.52 2.65
CA ILE A 23 0.40 6.37 2.76
C ILE A 23 -0.38 5.12 3.19
N LEU A 24 -1.21 5.23 4.23
CA LEU A 24 -2.02 4.11 4.72
C LEU A 24 -3.03 3.62 3.68
N ARG A 25 -3.70 4.54 2.96
CA ARG A 25 -4.62 4.18 1.87
C ARG A 25 -3.91 3.43 0.75
N LEU A 26 -2.70 3.86 0.37
CA LEU A 26 -1.94 3.15 -0.66
C LEU A 26 -1.55 1.74 -0.20
N ILE A 27 -1.05 1.59 1.03
CA ILE A 27 -0.66 0.28 1.58
C ILE A 27 -1.85 -0.66 1.63
N VAL A 28 -3.00 -0.21 2.14
CA VAL A 28 -4.25 -1.00 2.18
C VAL A 28 -4.68 -1.44 0.79
N THR A 29 -4.66 -0.52 -0.18
CA THR A 29 -5.10 -0.79 -1.55
C THR A 29 -4.20 -1.81 -2.24
N VAL A 30 -2.88 -1.59 -2.18
CA VAL A 30 -1.90 -2.49 -2.82
C VAL A 30 -1.92 -3.87 -2.16
N THR A 31 -2.04 -3.93 -0.83
CA THR A 31 -2.08 -5.20 -0.09
C THR A 31 -3.36 -5.97 -0.39
N ALA A 32 -4.53 -5.32 -0.41
CA ALA A 32 -5.80 -5.95 -0.77
C ALA A 32 -5.75 -6.55 -2.19
N GLN A 33 -5.18 -5.81 -3.16
CA GLN A 33 -5.00 -6.29 -4.53
C GLN A 33 -4.09 -7.52 -4.60
N VAL A 34 -2.90 -7.46 -3.98
CA VAL A 34 -1.93 -8.57 -4.02
C VAL A 34 -2.45 -9.82 -3.30
N MET A 35 -3.24 -9.64 -2.23
CA MET A 35 -3.87 -10.75 -1.51
C MET A 35 -5.17 -11.23 -2.16
N ASN A 36 -5.60 -10.62 -3.27
CA ASN A 36 -6.85 -10.89 -3.96
C ASN A 36 -8.08 -10.80 -3.01
N SER A 37 -8.03 -9.86 -2.07
CA SER A 37 -9.06 -9.60 -1.06
C SER A 37 -9.93 -8.41 -1.44
N LYS A 38 -11.20 -8.44 -1.03
CA LYS A 38 -12.13 -7.31 -1.21
C LYS A 38 -11.83 -6.12 -0.30
N ILE A 39 -11.23 -6.37 0.87
CA ILE A 39 -10.96 -5.36 1.91
C ILE A 39 -9.71 -5.74 2.70
N CYS A 40 -8.98 -4.73 3.15
CA CYS A 40 -7.84 -4.84 4.05
C CYS A 40 -7.90 -3.66 5.03
N SER A 41 -7.53 -3.88 6.29
CA SER A 41 -7.46 -2.84 7.31
C SER A 41 -6.08 -2.85 7.96
N LEU A 42 -5.53 -1.66 8.21
CA LEU A 42 -4.36 -1.46 9.05
C LEU A 42 -4.82 -0.93 10.41
N MET A 43 -4.27 -1.47 11.49
CA MET A 43 -4.48 -0.99 12.85
C MET A 43 -3.14 -0.51 13.39
N LEU A 44 -3.11 0.74 13.88
CA LEU A 44 -1.95 1.41 14.44
C LEU A 44 -2.16 1.62 15.95
#